data_AF-D8M5T6-F1
#
_entry.id   AF-D8M5T6-F1
#
_cell.length_a   1.000
_cell.length_b   1.000
_cell.length_c   1.000
_cell.angle_alpha   90.00
_cell.angle_beta   90.00
_cell.angle_gamma   90.00
#
_symmetry.space_group_name_H-M   'P 1'
#
loop_
_entity.id
_entity.type
_entity.pdbx_description
1 polymer ?
#
loop_
_entity_poly.entity_id
_entity_poly.type
_entity_poly.pdbx_seq_one_letter_code
_entity_poly.pdbx_strand_id
1 'polypeptide(L)'
;MDSFVQAMTTQHIWETAEWETLKQDVPEVTKLHLRDLLQDPERFSQFSVEFDGITLDYSRQKLTPKVKEDLLKLAERAQVKEKLNAMMTGKKINITENRAVLHSALRANKDEQVFVDGKNVVPDVYEVREHIRDFSERVRSGAFLGCTGKPLTSVISIGIGGSYLGPEFVYEALRNDPVAHKAAEGRDLHFVANVDPLDIARNVEKLDAERTLIVIVSKTFTTAETMLNARSLRRWLLEKLAGKATEAEIIAHHMCAVSTNIPAVTAFGIDASNIFGFWDWVGGRYSVCSAVGLLPLSLQYSYAVMEQFLQGAHAIDEHVRTADFAQNIPVMLGLLGVWNSTFLDYPCRALLPYSQALLRFPAHIQQVDMESNGKRVAMDGTPLPFASGEVDFGEPGTNGQHSFYQLIHQGRVIPCDFIGFCKSQAPLESETEAVSNHDELMSNFFAQPDALAVGKNEADLEAQNVPVELRPHKFFSGNRPSSSLLFPELNAYTCGELLAIYEHRTAVQGFVWGLCSFDQWGVELGKVLATSVRKQLHGSRKENAEVSGFNPSTTAMLKKYLSAWCV
;
A
#
# COMPACT_ATOMS: atom_id res chain seq x y z
N MET A 1 7.14 -0.75 -31.19
CA MET A 1 7.18 -0.12 -29.85
C MET A 1 6.86 1.35 -30.05
N ASP A 2 6.06 1.98 -29.18
CA ASP A 2 5.85 3.45 -29.22
C ASP A 2 7.24 4.12 -29.16
N SER A 3 7.49 5.14 -30.00
CA SER A 3 8.80 5.82 -30.09
C SER A 3 9.21 6.43 -28.74
N PHE A 4 8.24 6.82 -27.91
CA PHE A 4 8.49 7.28 -26.55
C PHE A 4 9.08 6.18 -25.67
N VAL A 5 8.50 4.97 -25.75
CA VAL A 5 8.96 3.81 -24.97
C VAL A 5 10.36 3.38 -25.42
N GLN A 6 10.66 3.46 -26.72
CA GLN A 6 12.00 3.17 -27.22
C GLN A 6 13.03 4.22 -26.77
N ALA A 7 12.64 5.49 -26.65
CA ALA A 7 13.50 6.55 -26.12
C ALA A 7 13.81 6.35 -24.62
N MET A 8 12.85 5.85 -23.84
CA MET A 8 13.03 5.58 -22.39
C MET A 8 14.10 4.52 -22.07
N THR A 9 14.59 3.77 -23.06
CA THR A 9 15.56 2.66 -22.87
C THR A 9 16.94 2.94 -23.49
N THR A 10 17.23 4.18 -23.92
CA THR A 10 18.44 4.47 -24.72
C THR A 10 19.70 4.76 -23.92
N GLN A 11 19.59 5.31 -22.71
CA GLN A 11 20.71 5.56 -21.81
C GLN A 11 20.29 5.22 -20.39
N HIS A 12 21.14 4.51 -19.66
CA HIS A 12 20.87 4.18 -18.26
C HIS A 12 21.18 5.35 -17.35
N ILE A 13 20.32 5.60 -16.36
CA ILE A 13 20.44 6.76 -15.47
C ILE A 13 21.79 6.79 -14.72
N TRP A 14 22.35 5.62 -14.40
CA TRP A 14 23.60 5.49 -13.66
C TRP A 14 24.86 5.79 -14.46
N GLU A 15 24.72 6.04 -15.76
CA GLU A 15 25.79 6.45 -16.67
C GLU A 15 25.79 7.97 -16.93
N THR A 16 24.87 8.69 -16.31
CA THR A 16 24.69 10.14 -16.52
C THR A 16 25.59 10.97 -15.60
N ALA A 17 25.88 12.21 -16.02
CA ALA A 17 26.67 13.14 -15.20
C ALA A 17 25.94 13.53 -13.92
N GLU A 18 24.61 13.61 -13.93
CA GLU A 18 23.77 13.92 -12.77
C GLU A 18 23.89 12.84 -11.68
N TRP A 19 23.89 11.57 -12.09
CA TRP A 19 24.11 10.46 -11.17
C TRP A 19 25.52 10.47 -10.58
N GLU A 20 26.53 10.72 -11.42
CA GLU A 20 27.91 10.81 -10.97
C GLU A 20 28.14 12.02 -10.04
N THR A 21 27.46 13.14 -10.29
CA THR A 21 27.49 14.33 -9.41
C THR A 21 26.97 13.98 -8.02
N LEU A 22 25.84 13.28 -7.92
CA LEU A 22 25.29 12.86 -6.63
C LEU A 22 26.21 11.88 -5.89
N LYS A 23 26.90 10.97 -6.59
CA LYS A 23 27.94 10.13 -5.98
C LYS A 23 29.09 10.96 -5.40
N GLN A 24 29.51 12.00 -6.12
CA GLN A 24 30.59 12.89 -5.70
C GLN A 24 30.21 13.80 -4.53
N ASP A 25 28.92 14.02 -4.30
CA ASP A 25 28.42 14.78 -3.14
C ASP A 25 28.45 13.98 -1.83
N VAL A 26 28.37 12.64 -1.88
CA VAL A 26 28.32 11.78 -0.69
C VAL A 26 29.47 12.02 0.30
N PRO A 27 30.76 12.11 -0.12
CA PRO A 27 31.87 12.36 0.80
C PRO A 27 31.75 13.67 1.59
N GLU A 28 31.18 14.73 1.02
CA GLU A 28 30.98 15.98 1.75
C GLU A 28 29.75 15.90 2.67
N VAL A 29 28.64 15.32 2.19
CA VAL A 29 27.42 15.16 3.02
C VAL A 29 27.66 14.23 4.21
N THR A 30 28.52 13.21 4.07
CA THR A 30 28.84 12.29 5.17
C THR A 30 29.56 12.97 6.33
N LYS A 31 30.31 14.05 6.08
CA LYS A 31 30.96 14.88 7.12
C LYS A 31 29.98 15.80 7.86
N LEU A 32 28.84 16.10 7.26
CA LEU A 32 27.82 16.95 7.86
C LEU A 32 27.01 16.20 8.91
N HIS A 33 26.60 16.92 9.95
CA HIS A 33 25.70 16.42 10.98
C HIS A 33 24.40 17.22 10.99
N LEU A 34 23.25 16.51 11.05
CA LEU A 34 21.92 17.14 11.06
C LEU A 34 21.76 18.19 12.17
N ARG A 35 22.29 17.97 13.38
CA ARG A 35 22.30 18.98 14.46
C ARG A 35 22.78 20.36 14.03
N ASP A 36 23.82 20.42 13.19
CA ASP A 36 24.44 21.67 12.77
C ASP A 36 23.63 22.29 11.63
N LEU A 37 23.18 21.44 10.70
CA LEU A 37 22.29 21.86 9.62
C LEU A 37 20.99 22.47 10.16
N LEU A 38 20.40 21.87 11.20
CA LEU A 38 19.18 22.34 11.86
C LEU A 38 19.33 23.68 12.61
N GLN A 39 20.55 24.22 12.74
CA GLN A 39 20.73 25.58 13.28
C GLN A 39 20.45 26.68 12.26
N ASP A 40 20.35 26.36 10.96
CA ASP A 40 19.97 27.32 9.93
C ASP A 40 18.48 27.70 10.07
N PRO A 41 18.15 28.96 10.38
CA PRO A 41 16.76 29.39 10.58
C PRO A 41 15.91 29.26 9.31
N GLU A 42 16.53 29.25 8.12
CA GLU A 42 15.83 29.07 6.84
C GLU A 42 15.73 27.61 6.42
N ARG A 43 16.19 26.66 7.25
CA ARG A 43 16.20 25.26 6.84
C ARG A 43 14.80 24.72 6.63
N PHE A 44 13.86 25.04 7.51
CA PHE A 44 12.48 24.55 7.34
C PHE A 44 11.88 25.07 6.04
N SER A 45 12.00 26.37 5.73
CA SER A 45 11.45 26.96 4.50
C SER A 45 12.12 26.39 3.23
N GLN A 46 13.41 26.05 3.28
CA GLN A 46 14.12 25.42 2.17
C GLN A 46 13.78 23.94 1.95
N PHE A 47 13.41 23.23 3.01
CA PHE A 47 13.20 21.78 3.02
C PHE A 47 11.81 21.39 3.54
N SER A 48 10.81 22.16 3.14
CA SER A 48 9.40 21.82 3.30
C SER A 48 8.62 22.03 2.00
N VAL A 49 7.46 21.37 1.89
CA VAL A 49 6.47 21.56 0.83
C VAL A 49 5.09 21.54 1.48
N GLU A 50 4.22 22.46 1.07
CA GLU A 50 2.81 22.46 1.48
C GLU A 50 1.89 22.23 0.27
N PHE A 51 0.86 21.41 0.45
CA PHE A 51 -0.20 21.22 -0.52
C PHE A 51 -1.47 20.79 0.21
N ASP A 52 -2.59 21.47 -0.05
CA ASP A 52 -3.92 21.14 0.52
C ASP A 52 -3.94 20.92 2.05
N GLY A 53 -3.20 21.75 2.78
CA GLY A 53 -3.07 21.64 4.24
C GLY A 53 -2.14 20.53 4.73
N ILE A 54 -1.59 19.72 3.83
CA ILE A 54 -0.52 18.77 4.10
C ILE A 54 0.81 19.53 4.16
N THR A 55 1.57 19.32 5.22
CA THR A 55 2.96 19.77 5.32
C THR A 55 3.89 18.57 5.22
N LEU A 56 4.76 18.56 4.21
CA LEU A 56 5.93 17.67 4.15
C LEU A 56 7.15 18.44 4.66
N ASP A 57 7.68 18.06 5.82
CA ASP A 57 8.96 18.51 6.35
C ASP A 57 10.03 17.44 6.10
N TYR A 58 11.04 17.78 5.30
CA TYR A 58 12.21 16.95 5.02
C TYR A 58 13.51 17.65 5.41
N SER A 59 13.44 18.63 6.31
CA SER A 59 14.60 19.33 6.88
C SER A 59 15.55 18.40 7.64
N ARG A 60 15.04 17.27 8.13
CA ARG A 60 15.82 16.24 8.84
C ARG A 60 16.42 15.20 7.89
N GLN A 61 16.46 15.47 6.59
CA GLN A 61 17.22 14.68 5.62
C GLN A 61 18.68 15.15 5.57
N LYS A 62 19.60 14.21 5.32
CA LYS A 62 21.03 14.53 5.08
C LYS A 62 21.20 15.18 3.71
N LEU A 63 20.77 16.43 3.62
CA LEU A 63 20.57 17.16 2.38
C LEU A 63 21.03 18.61 2.54
N THR A 64 21.78 19.09 1.53
CA THR A 64 22.14 20.49 1.35
C THR A 64 21.34 21.08 0.18
N PRO A 65 21.26 22.41 0.03
CA PRO A 65 20.57 23.02 -1.11
C PRO A 65 21.13 22.56 -2.46
N LYS A 66 22.46 22.38 -2.55
CA LYS A 66 23.12 21.82 -3.74
C LYS A 66 22.63 20.41 -4.05
N VAL A 67 22.64 19.50 -3.07
CA VAL A 67 22.21 18.11 -3.30
C VAL A 67 20.73 18.04 -3.66
N LYS A 68 19.89 18.91 -3.07
CA LYS A 68 18.49 19.05 -3.47
C LYS A 68 18.38 19.42 -4.95
N GLU A 69 19.12 20.43 -5.39
CA GLU A 69 19.14 20.84 -6.81
C GLU A 69 19.62 19.71 -7.72
N ASP A 70 20.65 18.97 -7.33
CA ASP A 70 21.19 17.87 -8.14
C ASP A 70 20.24 16.65 -8.19
N LEU A 71 19.48 16.39 -7.13
CA LEU A 71 18.37 15.41 -7.17
C LEU A 71 17.27 15.85 -8.14
N LEU A 72 16.93 17.13 -8.19
CA LEU A 72 15.94 17.66 -9.12
C LEU A 72 16.44 17.52 -10.57
N LYS A 73 17.72 17.84 -10.84
CA LYS A 73 18.35 17.61 -12.15
C LYS A 73 18.37 16.12 -12.52
N LEU A 74 18.58 15.23 -11.56
CA LEU A 74 18.48 13.78 -11.81
C LEU A 74 17.06 13.39 -12.24
N ALA A 75 16.03 13.96 -11.58
CA ALA A 75 14.63 13.72 -11.94
C ALA A 75 14.30 14.21 -13.37
N GLU A 76 14.81 15.38 -13.74
CA GLU A 76 14.71 15.93 -15.10
C GLU A 76 15.43 15.04 -16.11
N ARG A 77 16.67 14.63 -15.82
CA ARG A 77 17.45 13.71 -16.66
C ARG A 77 16.74 12.37 -16.84
N ALA A 78 16.11 11.87 -15.79
CA ALA A 78 15.31 10.65 -15.80
C ALA A 78 13.94 10.83 -16.48
N GLN A 79 13.59 12.03 -16.94
CA GLN A 79 12.32 12.35 -17.61
C GLN A 79 11.09 11.96 -16.77
N VAL A 80 11.15 12.22 -15.46
CA VAL A 80 10.09 11.83 -14.52
C VAL A 80 8.75 12.45 -14.91
N LYS A 81 8.74 13.71 -15.36
CA LYS A 81 7.51 14.43 -15.75
C LYS A 81 6.85 13.79 -16.97
N GLU A 82 7.64 13.43 -17.98
CA GLU A 82 7.18 12.77 -19.18
C GLU A 82 6.65 11.37 -18.87
N LYS A 83 7.31 10.62 -17.98
CA LYS A 83 6.88 9.29 -17.56
C LYS A 83 5.60 9.31 -16.74
N LEU A 84 5.45 10.27 -15.82
CA LEU A 84 4.21 10.51 -15.08
C LEU A 84 3.06 10.89 -16.02
N ASN A 85 3.31 11.80 -16.97
CA ASN A 85 2.32 12.15 -17.98
C ASN A 85 1.94 10.95 -18.85
N ALA A 86 2.91 10.13 -19.27
CA ALA A 86 2.68 8.91 -20.02
C ALA A 86 1.84 7.90 -19.24
N MET A 87 2.09 7.75 -17.93
CA MET A 87 1.27 6.94 -17.01
C MET A 87 -0.18 7.44 -17.03
N MET A 88 -0.39 8.71 -16.71
CA MET A 88 -1.72 9.32 -16.57
C MET A 88 -2.49 9.48 -17.89
N THR A 89 -1.82 9.44 -19.05
CA THR A 89 -2.45 9.53 -20.38
C THR A 89 -2.65 8.17 -21.05
N GLY A 90 -2.32 7.07 -20.37
CA GLY A 90 -2.64 5.72 -20.85
C GLY A 90 -1.64 5.11 -21.81
N LYS A 91 -0.41 5.64 -21.84
CA LYS A 91 0.68 5.01 -22.60
C LYS A 91 1.05 3.66 -21.96
N LYS A 92 1.47 2.72 -22.81
CA LYS A 92 1.84 1.36 -22.40
C LYS A 92 3.24 1.31 -21.79
N ILE A 93 3.40 1.94 -20.62
CA ILE A 93 4.68 2.04 -19.89
C ILE A 93 5.03 0.79 -19.08
N ASN A 94 4.08 -0.12 -18.85
CA ASN A 94 4.40 -1.47 -18.40
C ASN A 94 4.81 -2.29 -19.63
N ILE A 95 6.08 -2.20 -19.99
CA ILE A 95 6.56 -2.71 -21.28
C ILE A 95 6.70 -4.23 -21.31
N THR A 96 6.94 -4.86 -20.17
CA THR A 96 7.16 -6.32 -20.09
C THR A 96 5.85 -7.08 -20.25
N GLU A 97 4.73 -6.46 -19.93
CA GLU A 97 3.38 -6.98 -20.17
C GLU A 97 2.63 -6.26 -21.31
N ASN A 98 3.23 -5.23 -21.92
CA ASN A 98 2.63 -4.37 -22.95
C ASN A 98 1.27 -3.76 -22.51
N ARG A 99 1.23 -3.17 -21.31
CA ARG A 99 0.01 -2.61 -20.70
C ARG A 99 0.16 -1.15 -20.33
N ALA A 100 -0.97 -0.44 -20.35
CA ALA A 100 -1.10 0.86 -19.70
C ALA A 100 -1.07 0.69 -18.17
N VAL A 101 -0.82 1.79 -17.46
CA VAL A 101 -0.79 1.83 -15.99
C VAL A 101 -1.60 3.05 -15.57
N LEU A 102 -2.84 2.83 -15.15
CA LEU A 102 -3.86 3.90 -15.17
C LEU A 102 -4.73 3.95 -13.91
N HIS A 103 -4.18 3.61 -12.76
CA HIS A 103 -4.93 3.69 -11.49
C HIS A 103 -5.48 5.11 -11.21
N SER A 104 -4.82 6.17 -11.71
CA SER A 104 -5.35 7.55 -11.66
C SER A 104 -6.67 7.73 -12.41
N ALA A 105 -6.91 6.99 -13.50
CA ALA A 105 -8.18 7.07 -14.24
C ALA A 105 -9.39 6.55 -13.45
N LEU A 106 -9.16 5.75 -12.40
CA LEU A 106 -10.22 5.23 -11.51
C LEU A 106 -10.89 6.35 -10.69
N ARG A 107 -10.17 7.45 -10.51
CA ARG A 107 -10.53 8.60 -9.67
C ARG A 107 -10.56 9.93 -10.43
N ALA A 108 -10.39 9.90 -11.76
CA ALA A 108 -10.55 11.06 -12.62
C ALA A 108 -11.98 11.64 -12.55
N ASN A 109 -12.12 12.93 -12.88
CA ASN A 109 -13.41 13.57 -13.03
C ASN A 109 -14.17 13.02 -14.25
N LYS A 110 -15.49 13.20 -14.25
CA LYS A 110 -16.40 12.59 -15.23
C LYS A 110 -16.20 13.08 -16.66
N ASP A 111 -15.73 14.30 -16.80
CA ASP A 111 -15.48 15.00 -18.06
C ASP A 111 -14.04 14.84 -18.58
N GLU A 112 -13.14 14.26 -17.77
CA GLU A 112 -11.78 13.96 -18.21
C GLU A 112 -11.75 12.89 -19.31
N GLN A 113 -10.70 12.97 -20.12
CA GLN A 113 -10.50 12.06 -21.24
C GLN A 113 -9.13 11.39 -21.14
N VAL A 114 -9.14 10.08 -20.90
CA VAL A 114 -7.94 9.27 -20.80
C VAL A 114 -8.08 8.10 -21.77
N PHE A 115 -7.14 7.97 -22.70
CA PHE A 115 -7.26 7.05 -23.81
C PHE A 115 -6.33 5.84 -23.67
N VAL A 116 -6.89 4.65 -23.82
CA VAL A 116 -6.13 3.40 -24.00
C VAL A 116 -6.56 2.80 -25.33
N ASP A 117 -5.60 2.54 -26.21
CA ASP A 117 -5.84 1.96 -27.55
C ASP A 117 -6.96 2.70 -28.33
N GLY A 118 -7.01 4.03 -28.19
CA GLY A 118 -7.98 4.90 -28.86
C GLY A 118 -9.36 5.00 -28.21
N LYS A 119 -9.62 4.29 -27.11
CA LYS A 119 -10.88 4.36 -26.35
C LYS A 119 -10.71 5.22 -25.09
N ASN A 120 -11.60 6.18 -24.87
CA ASN A 120 -11.70 6.87 -23.58
C ASN A 120 -12.19 5.89 -22.51
N VAL A 121 -11.40 5.66 -21.46
CA VAL A 121 -11.71 4.68 -20.41
C VAL A 121 -12.55 5.25 -19.27
N VAL A 122 -12.60 6.58 -19.11
CA VAL A 122 -13.33 7.25 -18.02
C VAL A 122 -14.83 6.90 -18.00
N PRO A 123 -15.56 6.83 -19.15
CA PRO A 123 -16.95 6.39 -19.15
C PRO A 123 -17.16 4.98 -18.59
N ASP A 124 -16.30 4.02 -18.92
CA ASP A 124 -16.37 2.65 -18.38
C ASP A 124 -16.12 2.65 -16.86
N VAL A 125 -15.20 3.50 -16.38
CA VAL A 125 -14.95 3.70 -14.94
C VAL A 125 -16.20 4.19 -14.22
N TYR A 126 -16.86 5.20 -14.79
CA TYR A 126 -18.10 5.72 -14.22
C TYR A 126 -19.24 4.71 -14.27
N GLU A 127 -19.38 3.89 -15.32
CA GLU A 127 -20.37 2.81 -15.37
C GLU A 127 -20.22 1.85 -14.17
N VAL A 128 -19.00 1.39 -13.88
CA VAL A 128 -18.74 0.52 -12.73
C VAL A 128 -18.99 1.24 -11.41
N ARG A 129 -18.59 2.51 -11.30
CA ARG A 129 -18.81 3.35 -10.11
C ARG A 129 -20.29 3.54 -9.80
N GLU A 130 -21.11 3.85 -10.80
CA GLU A 130 -22.55 3.98 -10.66
C GLU A 130 -23.18 2.63 -10.29
N HIS A 131 -22.72 1.53 -10.90
CA HIS A 131 -23.18 0.20 -10.54
C HIS A 131 -22.88 -0.14 -9.07
N ILE A 132 -21.69 0.20 -8.57
CA ILE A 132 -21.32 0.02 -7.16
C ILE A 132 -22.18 0.90 -6.25
N ARG A 133 -22.42 2.17 -6.62
CA ARG A 133 -23.31 3.06 -5.87
C ARG A 133 -24.68 2.44 -5.72
N ASP A 134 -25.32 2.10 -6.84
CA ASP A 134 -26.67 1.57 -6.88
C ASP A 134 -26.78 0.22 -6.14
N PHE A 135 -25.79 -0.67 -6.28
CA PHE A 135 -25.77 -1.94 -5.56
C PHE A 135 -25.58 -1.75 -4.05
N SER A 136 -24.58 -0.96 -3.64
CA SER A 136 -24.29 -0.73 -2.22
C SER A 136 -25.43 -0.02 -1.51
N GLU A 137 -26.11 0.94 -2.16
CA GLU A 137 -27.29 1.61 -1.62
C GLU A 137 -28.48 0.66 -1.45
N ARG A 138 -28.74 -0.22 -2.44
CA ARG A 138 -29.79 -1.25 -2.30
C ARG A 138 -29.52 -2.21 -1.16
N VAL A 139 -28.27 -2.67 -1.00
CA VAL A 139 -27.88 -3.56 0.12
C VAL A 139 -28.03 -2.84 1.45
N ARG A 140 -27.56 -1.59 1.55
CA ARG A 140 -27.57 -0.81 2.79
C ARG A 140 -28.97 -0.38 3.22
N SER A 141 -29.85 -0.07 2.27
CA SER A 141 -31.25 0.29 2.52
C SER A 141 -32.16 -0.91 2.81
N GLY A 142 -31.70 -2.14 2.53
CA GLY A 142 -32.51 -3.35 2.62
C GLY A 142 -33.43 -3.58 1.42
N ALA A 143 -33.24 -2.85 0.31
CA ALA A 143 -33.89 -3.16 -0.96
C ALA A 143 -33.32 -4.43 -1.64
N PHE A 144 -32.05 -4.75 -1.33
CA PHE A 144 -31.44 -6.04 -1.66
C PHE A 144 -31.28 -6.86 -0.38
N LEU A 145 -32.00 -7.97 -0.31
CA LEU A 145 -32.10 -8.83 0.87
C LEU A 145 -31.43 -10.18 0.61
N GLY A 146 -31.01 -10.85 1.68
CA GLY A 146 -30.61 -12.25 1.63
C GLY A 146 -31.76 -13.15 1.20
N CYS A 147 -31.48 -14.42 0.88
CA CYS A 147 -32.47 -15.36 0.34
C CYS A 147 -33.64 -15.65 1.30
N THR A 148 -33.51 -15.30 2.59
CA THR A 148 -34.57 -15.43 3.60
C THR A 148 -35.34 -14.13 3.86
N GLY A 149 -35.06 -13.06 3.10
CA GLY A 149 -35.65 -11.74 3.29
C GLY A 149 -35.03 -10.90 4.41
N LYS A 150 -33.92 -11.35 5.02
CA LYS A 150 -33.19 -10.56 6.02
C LYS A 150 -32.21 -9.57 5.36
N PRO A 151 -31.97 -8.39 5.97
CA PRO A 151 -30.98 -7.44 5.47
C PRO A 151 -29.56 -7.98 5.62
N LEU A 152 -28.71 -7.72 4.63
CA LEU A 152 -27.31 -8.11 4.64
C LEU A 152 -26.49 -7.05 5.38
N THR A 153 -26.13 -7.35 6.63
CA THR A 153 -25.41 -6.45 7.54
C THR A 153 -23.94 -6.82 7.69
N SER A 154 -23.57 -8.06 7.37
CA SER A 154 -22.18 -8.53 7.44
C SER A 154 -21.66 -8.79 6.04
N VAL A 155 -20.41 -8.38 5.78
CA VAL A 155 -19.73 -8.59 4.50
C VAL A 155 -18.43 -9.35 4.74
N ILE A 156 -18.17 -10.38 3.95
CA ILE A 156 -16.86 -11.03 3.87
C ILE A 156 -16.25 -10.72 2.51
N SER A 157 -15.17 -9.95 2.49
CA SER A 157 -14.35 -9.72 1.30
C SER A 157 -13.23 -10.75 1.22
N ILE A 158 -13.18 -11.51 0.13
CA ILE A 158 -12.17 -12.54 -0.11
C ILE A 158 -11.18 -12.03 -1.16
N GLY A 159 -9.90 -11.92 -0.80
CA GLY A 159 -8.86 -11.44 -1.70
C GLY A 159 -7.48 -11.55 -1.04
N ILE A 160 -6.41 -11.67 -1.83
CA ILE A 160 -5.03 -11.74 -1.32
C ILE A 160 -4.16 -10.68 -1.99
N GLY A 161 -3.12 -10.21 -1.27
CA GLY A 161 -2.25 -9.14 -1.74
C GLY A 161 -3.04 -7.87 -2.03
N GLY A 162 -2.95 -7.38 -3.28
CA GLY A 162 -3.55 -6.10 -3.67
C GLY A 162 -5.09 -6.11 -3.66
N SER A 163 -5.70 -7.30 -3.69
CA SER A 163 -7.15 -7.48 -3.57
C SER A 163 -7.67 -7.33 -2.13
N TYR A 164 -6.79 -7.06 -1.17
CA TYR A 164 -7.11 -7.01 0.26
C TYR A 164 -6.36 -5.91 1.02
N LEU A 165 -5.04 -5.78 0.83
CA LEU A 165 -4.19 -4.91 1.67
C LEU A 165 -4.61 -3.44 1.61
N GLY A 166 -4.84 -2.90 0.41
CA GLY A 166 -5.35 -1.53 0.24
C GLY A 166 -6.75 -1.35 0.83
N PRO A 167 -7.74 -2.20 0.48
CA PRO A 167 -9.06 -2.17 1.10
C PRO A 167 -9.05 -2.25 2.62
N GLU A 168 -8.22 -3.11 3.23
CA GLU A 168 -8.13 -3.23 4.69
C GLU A 168 -7.47 -2.02 5.33
N PHE A 169 -6.45 -1.44 4.69
CA PHE A 169 -5.89 -0.16 5.11
C PHE A 169 -6.97 0.92 5.20
N VAL A 170 -7.73 1.14 4.13
CA VAL A 170 -8.78 2.17 4.11
C VAL A 170 -9.91 1.83 5.09
N TYR A 171 -10.22 0.53 5.24
CA TYR A 171 -11.20 0.07 6.22
C TYR A 171 -10.82 0.48 7.65
N GLU A 172 -9.61 0.16 8.11
CA GLU A 172 -9.17 0.51 9.46
C GLU A 172 -8.97 2.03 9.62
N ALA A 173 -8.48 2.72 8.58
CA ALA A 173 -8.26 4.16 8.61
C ALA A 173 -9.55 4.97 8.84
N LEU A 174 -10.68 4.51 8.30
CA LEU A 174 -11.97 5.21 8.40
C LEU A 174 -12.88 4.66 9.50
N ARG A 175 -12.46 3.63 10.22
CA ARG A 175 -13.30 2.94 11.20
C ARG A 175 -13.85 3.84 12.31
N ASN A 176 -13.06 4.84 12.71
CA ASN A 176 -13.44 5.82 13.73
C ASN A 176 -13.61 7.23 13.16
N ASP A 177 -13.50 7.43 11.84
CA ASP A 177 -13.88 8.71 11.24
C ASP A 177 -15.38 8.97 11.52
N PRO A 178 -15.78 10.14 12.06
CA PRO A 178 -17.16 10.35 12.52
C PRO A 178 -18.23 10.12 11.45
N VAL A 179 -17.95 10.49 10.20
CA VAL A 179 -18.91 10.36 9.09
C VAL A 179 -19.00 8.90 8.63
N ALA A 180 -17.85 8.25 8.41
CA ALA A 180 -17.77 6.86 8.00
C ALA A 180 -18.30 5.92 9.10
N HIS A 181 -17.91 6.14 10.36
CA HIS A 181 -18.37 5.37 11.52
C HIS A 181 -19.89 5.38 11.63
N LYS A 182 -20.52 6.56 11.52
CA LYS A 182 -21.98 6.68 11.51
C LYS A 182 -22.60 5.95 10.31
N ALA A 183 -21.99 6.03 9.14
CA ALA A 183 -22.47 5.30 7.96
C ALA A 183 -22.33 3.77 8.10
N ALA A 184 -21.43 3.29 8.95
CA ALA A 184 -21.20 1.87 9.20
C ALA A 184 -22.02 1.28 10.35
N GLU A 185 -22.86 2.07 11.04
CA GLU A 185 -23.59 1.61 12.22
C GLU A 185 -24.42 0.33 11.93
N GLY A 186 -24.19 -0.71 12.74
CA GLY A 186 -24.84 -2.02 12.60
C GLY A 186 -24.34 -2.86 11.41
N ARG A 187 -23.18 -2.53 10.83
CA ARG A 187 -22.57 -3.26 9.72
C ARG A 187 -21.14 -3.65 10.02
N ASP A 188 -20.73 -4.82 9.55
CA ASP A 188 -19.39 -5.35 9.73
C ASP A 188 -18.78 -5.81 8.40
N LEU A 189 -17.52 -5.45 8.17
CA LEU A 189 -16.72 -5.91 7.04
C LEU A 189 -15.55 -6.75 7.55
N HIS A 190 -15.48 -7.98 7.05
CA HIS A 190 -14.46 -8.96 7.35
C HIS A 190 -13.62 -9.24 6.12
N PHE A 191 -12.34 -9.53 6.32
CA PHE A 191 -11.44 -9.88 5.24
C PHE A 191 -10.90 -11.30 5.44
N VAL A 192 -10.96 -12.09 4.36
CA VAL A 192 -10.40 -13.44 4.29
C VAL A 192 -9.37 -13.46 3.18
N ALA A 193 -8.11 -13.59 3.56
CA ALA A 193 -6.98 -13.49 2.63
C ALA A 193 -6.16 -14.77 2.55
N ASN A 194 -5.83 -15.34 3.70
CA ASN A 194 -4.96 -16.51 3.78
C ASN A 194 -5.73 -17.78 3.37
N VAL A 195 -5.04 -18.72 2.73
CA VAL A 195 -5.59 -20.06 2.41
C VAL A 195 -5.57 -20.99 3.64
N ASP A 196 -4.87 -20.60 4.70
CA ASP A 196 -4.98 -21.24 6.00
C ASP A 196 -6.46 -21.27 6.46
N PRO A 197 -7.07 -22.44 6.69
CA PRO A 197 -8.46 -22.55 7.10
C PRO A 197 -8.78 -21.81 8.41
N LEU A 198 -7.79 -21.48 9.24
CA LEU A 198 -7.98 -20.68 10.43
C LEU A 198 -8.49 -19.27 10.12
N ASP A 199 -8.12 -18.71 8.97
CA ASP A 199 -8.54 -17.36 8.57
C ASP A 199 -10.06 -17.31 8.31
N ILE A 200 -10.60 -18.32 7.61
CA ILE A 200 -12.05 -18.50 7.48
C ILE A 200 -12.68 -18.73 8.85
N ALA A 201 -12.15 -19.64 9.65
CA ALA A 201 -12.74 -20.02 10.95
C ALA A 201 -12.90 -18.80 11.88
N ARG A 202 -11.89 -17.92 11.95
CA ARG A 202 -11.93 -16.68 12.73
C ARG A 202 -12.98 -15.70 12.24
N ASN A 203 -13.13 -15.57 10.92
CA ASN A 203 -14.03 -14.59 10.33
C ASN A 203 -15.51 -15.02 10.35
N VAL A 204 -15.81 -16.33 10.30
CA VAL A 204 -17.21 -16.81 10.28
C VAL A 204 -17.79 -17.15 11.65
N GLU A 205 -16.98 -17.19 12.72
CA GLU A 205 -17.36 -17.73 14.04
C GLU A 205 -18.66 -17.13 14.59
N LYS A 206 -18.86 -15.82 14.43
CA LYS A 206 -19.99 -15.07 15.00
C LYS A 206 -20.98 -14.56 13.95
N LEU A 207 -20.85 -14.97 12.70
CA LEU A 207 -21.66 -14.45 11.60
C LEU A 207 -22.98 -15.23 11.42
N ASP A 208 -24.07 -14.48 11.20
CA ASP A 208 -25.34 -15.03 10.72
C ASP A 208 -25.30 -15.14 9.20
N ALA A 209 -25.30 -16.36 8.68
CA ALA A 209 -25.29 -16.63 7.24
C ALA A 209 -26.46 -15.97 6.50
N GLU A 210 -27.63 -15.82 7.14
CA GLU A 210 -28.79 -15.15 6.52
C GLU A 210 -28.60 -13.64 6.33
N ARG A 211 -27.59 -13.06 7.00
CA ARG A 211 -27.26 -11.62 6.95
C ARG A 211 -25.88 -11.34 6.35
N THR A 212 -25.25 -12.36 5.76
CA THR A 212 -23.87 -12.27 5.28
C THR A 212 -23.79 -12.21 3.75
N LEU A 213 -23.14 -11.20 3.20
CA LEU A 213 -22.76 -11.10 1.79
C LEU A 213 -21.29 -11.46 1.61
N ILE A 214 -20.97 -12.29 0.63
CA ILE A 214 -19.59 -12.60 0.25
C ILE A 214 -19.23 -11.81 -1.02
N VAL A 215 -18.11 -11.09 -0.97
CA VAL A 215 -17.50 -10.39 -2.10
C VAL A 215 -16.23 -11.15 -2.50
N ILE A 216 -16.20 -11.78 -3.67
CA ILE A 216 -15.01 -12.46 -4.18
C ILE A 216 -14.20 -11.51 -5.05
N VAL A 217 -13.00 -11.15 -4.62
CA VAL A 217 -12.11 -10.22 -5.32
C VAL A 217 -10.94 -10.97 -5.93
N SER A 218 -10.96 -11.15 -7.25
CA SER A 218 -9.86 -11.80 -7.98
C SER A 218 -9.87 -11.37 -9.44
N LYS A 219 -8.78 -10.72 -9.89
CA LYS A 219 -8.60 -10.30 -11.30
C LYS A 219 -8.85 -11.44 -12.27
N THR A 220 -8.12 -12.55 -12.09
CA THR A 220 -8.18 -13.70 -12.99
C THR A 220 -9.30 -14.67 -12.66
N PHE A 221 -9.85 -14.59 -11.43
CA PHE A 221 -10.78 -15.58 -10.87
C PHE A 221 -10.19 -17.01 -10.82
N THR A 222 -8.86 -17.11 -10.76
CA THR A 222 -8.11 -18.37 -10.74
C THR A 222 -7.06 -18.45 -9.64
N THR A 223 -6.86 -17.38 -8.85
CA THR A 223 -5.93 -17.36 -7.71
C THR A 223 -6.23 -18.52 -6.76
N ALA A 224 -5.24 -19.37 -6.50
CA ALA A 224 -5.47 -20.66 -5.85
C ALA A 224 -6.08 -20.51 -4.45
N GLU A 225 -5.55 -19.57 -3.67
CA GLU A 225 -5.96 -19.20 -2.33
C GLU A 225 -7.39 -18.65 -2.34
N THR A 226 -7.63 -17.57 -3.08
CA THR A 226 -8.94 -16.91 -3.19
C THR A 226 -10.03 -17.87 -3.65
N MET A 227 -9.76 -18.69 -4.66
CA MET A 227 -10.77 -19.61 -5.20
C MET A 227 -11.04 -20.80 -4.29
N LEU A 228 -10.05 -21.24 -3.50
CA LEU A 228 -10.31 -22.24 -2.46
C LEU A 228 -11.17 -21.64 -1.35
N ASN A 229 -10.86 -20.43 -0.90
CA ASN A 229 -11.66 -19.73 0.10
C ASN A 229 -13.08 -19.45 -0.37
N ALA A 230 -13.26 -19.00 -1.63
CA ALA A 230 -14.57 -18.78 -2.24
C ALA A 230 -15.41 -20.05 -2.25
N ARG A 231 -14.83 -21.21 -2.62
CA ARG A 231 -15.55 -22.50 -2.56
C ARG A 231 -15.86 -22.93 -1.14
N SER A 232 -14.96 -22.70 -0.19
CA SER A 232 -15.17 -23.03 1.22
C SER A 232 -16.28 -22.18 1.84
N LEU A 233 -16.32 -20.87 1.58
CA LEU A 233 -17.36 -19.98 2.08
C LEU A 233 -18.69 -20.18 1.36
N ARG A 234 -18.68 -20.51 0.06
CA ARG A 234 -19.88 -21.00 -0.66
C ARG A 234 -20.45 -22.23 0.03
N ARG A 235 -19.61 -23.22 0.38
CA ARG A 235 -20.05 -24.41 1.11
C ARG A 235 -20.64 -24.04 2.48
N TRP A 236 -19.96 -23.17 3.22
CA TRP A 236 -20.45 -22.68 4.52
C TRP A 236 -21.84 -22.04 4.40
N LEU A 237 -22.09 -21.18 3.39
CA LEU A 237 -23.41 -20.61 3.13
C LEU A 237 -24.45 -21.71 2.87
N LEU A 238 -24.16 -22.65 1.97
CA LEU A 238 -25.08 -23.73 1.61
C LEU A 238 -25.41 -24.64 2.81
N GLU A 239 -24.44 -24.92 3.66
CA GLU A 239 -24.64 -25.71 4.89
C GLU A 239 -25.49 -24.95 5.91
N LYS A 240 -25.23 -23.64 6.11
CA LYS A 240 -25.94 -22.82 7.11
C LYS A 240 -27.35 -22.41 6.67
N LEU A 241 -27.61 -22.37 5.36
CA LEU A 241 -28.89 -22.00 4.76
C LEU A 241 -29.63 -23.21 4.16
N ALA A 242 -29.16 -24.43 4.44
CA ALA A 242 -29.80 -25.66 4.01
C ALA A 242 -31.27 -25.70 4.44
N GLY A 243 -32.16 -25.96 3.47
CA GLY A 243 -33.61 -26.00 3.68
C GLY A 243 -34.30 -24.63 3.77
N LYS A 244 -33.56 -23.51 3.67
CA LYS A 244 -34.13 -22.15 3.68
C LYS A 244 -34.36 -21.57 2.27
N ALA A 245 -33.54 -21.97 1.30
CA ALA A 245 -33.67 -21.59 -0.11
C ALA A 245 -32.91 -22.61 -0.99
N THR A 246 -33.10 -22.53 -2.31
CA THR A 246 -32.32 -23.34 -3.27
C THR A 246 -30.87 -22.87 -3.34
N GLU A 247 -29.96 -23.74 -3.79
CA GLU A 247 -28.55 -23.39 -3.99
C GLU A 247 -28.37 -22.18 -4.91
N ALA A 248 -29.17 -22.09 -5.98
CA ALA A 248 -29.14 -20.96 -6.91
C ALA A 248 -29.56 -19.64 -6.23
N GLU A 249 -30.64 -19.65 -5.43
CA GLU A 249 -31.09 -18.47 -4.68
C GLU A 249 -30.08 -18.04 -3.62
N ILE A 250 -29.48 -18.99 -2.90
CA ILE A 250 -28.44 -18.69 -1.89
C ILE A 250 -27.28 -17.94 -2.56
N ILE A 251 -26.76 -18.46 -3.68
CA ILE A 251 -25.61 -17.85 -4.35
C ILE A 251 -25.97 -16.49 -4.93
N ALA A 252 -27.13 -16.37 -5.59
CA ALA A 252 -27.57 -15.12 -6.21
C ALA A 252 -27.77 -13.98 -5.19
N HIS A 253 -28.17 -14.29 -3.96
CA HIS A 253 -28.45 -13.29 -2.91
C HIS A 253 -27.28 -13.07 -1.93
N HIS A 254 -26.34 -14.00 -1.83
CA HIS A 254 -25.26 -13.93 -0.82
C HIS A 254 -23.85 -13.90 -1.42
N MET A 255 -23.70 -13.87 -2.75
CA MET A 255 -22.38 -13.81 -3.39
C MET A 255 -22.36 -12.80 -4.54
N CYS A 256 -21.32 -11.97 -4.57
CA CYS A 256 -20.96 -11.09 -5.68
C CYS A 256 -19.46 -11.18 -5.96
N ALA A 257 -19.02 -10.65 -7.10
CA ALA A 257 -17.64 -10.77 -7.52
C ALA A 257 -17.08 -9.49 -8.13
N VAL A 258 -15.81 -9.24 -7.84
CA VAL A 258 -14.98 -8.23 -8.49
C VAL A 258 -13.95 -8.95 -9.35
N SER A 259 -14.11 -8.90 -10.67
CA SER A 259 -13.26 -9.66 -11.59
C SER A 259 -13.33 -9.12 -13.02
N THR A 260 -12.31 -9.44 -13.81
CA THR A 260 -12.31 -9.23 -15.27
C THR A 260 -12.75 -10.48 -16.02
N ASN A 261 -12.95 -11.61 -15.33
CA ASN A 261 -13.25 -12.92 -15.91
C ASN A 261 -14.72 -13.31 -15.75
N ILE A 262 -15.60 -12.60 -16.46
CA ILE A 262 -17.06 -12.81 -16.43
C ILE A 262 -17.46 -14.28 -16.65
N PRO A 263 -16.88 -15.02 -17.62
CA PRO A 263 -17.23 -16.43 -17.83
C PRO A 263 -16.97 -17.32 -16.61
N ALA A 264 -15.83 -17.15 -15.94
CA ALA A 264 -15.49 -17.96 -14.76
C ALA A 264 -16.38 -17.62 -13.56
N VAL A 265 -16.73 -16.35 -13.39
CA VAL A 265 -17.65 -15.88 -12.34
C VAL A 265 -19.06 -16.44 -12.57
N THR A 266 -19.57 -16.37 -13.80
CA THR A 266 -20.88 -16.91 -14.15
C THR A 266 -20.92 -18.43 -13.99
N ALA A 267 -19.85 -19.13 -14.39
CA ALA A 267 -19.71 -20.58 -14.18
C ALA A 267 -19.64 -20.98 -12.70
N PHE A 268 -19.24 -20.06 -11.81
CA PHE A 268 -19.29 -20.25 -10.35
C PHE A 268 -20.72 -20.13 -9.79
N GLY A 269 -21.66 -19.58 -10.58
CA GLY A 269 -23.07 -19.44 -10.25
C GLY A 269 -23.48 -18.03 -9.79
N ILE A 270 -22.59 -17.03 -9.89
CA ILE A 270 -22.89 -15.64 -9.52
C ILE A 270 -23.63 -14.97 -10.66
N ASP A 271 -24.71 -14.27 -10.32
CA ASP A 271 -25.52 -13.51 -11.27
C ASP A 271 -24.67 -12.41 -11.94
N ALA A 272 -24.85 -12.21 -13.26
CA ALA A 272 -24.11 -11.22 -14.02
C ALA A 272 -24.28 -9.79 -13.49
N SER A 273 -25.45 -9.47 -12.93
CA SER A 273 -25.73 -8.18 -12.26
C SER A 273 -24.99 -8.00 -10.94
N ASN A 274 -24.40 -9.05 -10.38
CA ASN A 274 -23.56 -9.01 -9.17
C ASN A 274 -22.06 -9.09 -9.51
N ILE A 275 -21.69 -8.80 -10.76
CA ILE A 275 -20.30 -8.76 -11.23
C ILE A 275 -19.88 -7.31 -11.43
N PHE A 276 -18.77 -6.94 -10.78
CA PHE A 276 -18.19 -5.61 -10.85
C PHE A 276 -16.83 -5.71 -11.54
N GLY A 277 -16.78 -5.18 -12.76
CA GLY A 277 -15.60 -5.23 -13.60
C GLY A 277 -14.49 -4.30 -13.14
N PHE A 278 -13.28 -4.58 -13.62
CA PHE A 278 -12.17 -3.63 -13.67
C PHE A 278 -11.25 -4.01 -14.84
N TRP A 279 -10.12 -3.34 -15.01
CA TRP A 279 -9.31 -3.44 -16.23
C TRP A 279 -7.92 -4.00 -15.99
N ASP A 280 -7.29 -4.46 -17.08
CA ASP A 280 -5.95 -5.03 -17.06
C ASP A 280 -4.85 -4.02 -16.70
N TRP A 281 -5.05 -2.74 -17.03
CA TRP A 281 -4.18 -1.62 -16.67
C TRP A 281 -4.25 -1.22 -15.19
N VAL A 282 -5.14 -1.84 -14.41
CA VAL A 282 -5.15 -1.72 -12.94
C VAL A 282 -4.24 -2.81 -12.36
N GLY A 283 -3.07 -2.41 -11.86
CA GLY A 283 -2.18 -3.27 -11.10
C GLY A 283 -2.79 -3.64 -9.75
N GLY A 284 -2.55 -4.87 -9.26
CA GLY A 284 -3.19 -5.36 -8.03
C GLY A 284 -2.93 -4.44 -6.82
N ARG A 285 -1.67 -4.06 -6.60
CA ARG A 285 -1.26 -3.15 -5.51
C ARG A 285 -1.71 -1.69 -5.68
N TYR A 286 -2.29 -1.34 -6.84
CA TYR A 286 -2.84 -0.02 -7.18
C TYR A 286 -4.36 -0.07 -7.42
N SER A 287 -5.05 -1.07 -6.86
CA SER A 287 -6.44 -1.39 -7.24
C SER A 287 -7.51 -0.91 -6.27
N VAL A 288 -7.15 -0.34 -5.12
CA VAL A 288 -8.12 0.03 -4.08
C VAL A 288 -9.16 1.07 -4.55
N CYS A 289 -8.78 2.00 -5.43
CA CYS A 289 -9.71 2.95 -6.06
C CYS A 289 -10.62 2.33 -7.15
N SER A 290 -10.45 1.05 -7.49
CA SER A 290 -11.34 0.32 -8.41
C SER A 290 -12.45 -0.39 -7.64
N ALA A 291 -13.26 -1.20 -8.33
CA ALA A 291 -14.23 -2.10 -7.70
C ALA A 291 -13.64 -2.97 -6.57
N VAL A 292 -12.34 -3.25 -6.59
CA VAL A 292 -11.62 -4.03 -5.56
C VAL A 292 -11.83 -3.44 -4.16
N GLY A 293 -11.61 -2.13 -4.00
CA GLY A 293 -11.85 -1.45 -2.73
C GLY A 293 -13.23 -0.80 -2.66
N LEU A 294 -13.66 -0.16 -3.76
CA LEU A 294 -14.90 0.61 -3.77
C LEU A 294 -16.13 -0.21 -3.40
N LEU A 295 -16.24 -1.47 -3.87
CA LEU A 295 -17.41 -2.29 -3.55
C LEU A 295 -17.50 -2.64 -2.06
N PRO A 296 -16.53 -3.35 -1.44
CA PRO A 296 -16.63 -3.70 -0.02
C PRO A 296 -16.66 -2.45 0.89
N LEU A 297 -15.92 -1.40 0.55
CA LEU A 297 -15.89 -0.18 1.37
C LEU A 297 -17.18 0.64 1.23
N SER A 298 -17.81 0.70 0.04
CA SER A 298 -19.12 1.36 -0.09
C SER A 298 -20.24 0.59 0.62
N LEU A 299 -20.15 -0.75 0.68
CA LEU A 299 -21.06 -1.56 1.48
C LEU A 299 -20.94 -1.24 2.99
N GLN A 300 -19.73 -0.97 3.46
CA GLN A 300 -19.45 -0.62 4.86
C GLN A 300 -19.76 0.84 5.18
N TYR A 301 -19.14 1.79 4.47
CA TYR A 301 -19.13 3.22 4.79
C TYR A 301 -19.99 4.10 3.90
N SER A 302 -20.75 3.51 2.96
CA SER A 302 -21.49 4.21 1.88
C SER A 302 -20.62 4.69 0.72
N TYR A 303 -21.26 4.81 -0.45
CA TYR A 303 -20.61 5.33 -1.65
C TYR A 303 -20.17 6.80 -1.50
N ALA A 304 -20.94 7.64 -0.80
CA ALA A 304 -20.62 9.05 -0.61
C ALA A 304 -19.29 9.26 0.14
N VAL A 305 -19.01 8.43 1.15
CA VAL A 305 -17.70 8.45 1.84
C VAL A 305 -16.59 8.02 0.87
N MET A 306 -16.83 6.98 0.09
CA MET A 306 -15.84 6.50 -0.88
C MET A 306 -15.60 7.46 -2.04
N GLU A 307 -16.60 8.27 -2.39
CA GLU A 307 -16.44 9.35 -3.38
C GLU A 307 -15.49 10.44 -2.86
N GLN A 308 -15.58 10.83 -1.58
CA GLN A 308 -14.61 11.76 -0.97
C GLN A 308 -13.20 11.19 -0.98
N PHE A 309 -13.05 9.89 -0.70
CA PHE A 309 -11.77 9.20 -0.81
C PHE A 309 -11.18 9.25 -2.22
N LEU A 310 -12.00 9.03 -3.26
CA LEU A 310 -11.53 9.17 -4.64
C LEU A 310 -11.13 10.61 -4.96
N GLN A 311 -11.87 11.61 -4.46
CA GLN A 311 -11.57 13.02 -4.67
C GLN A 311 -10.21 13.43 -4.07
N GLY A 312 -9.90 13.01 -2.84
CA GLY A 312 -8.59 13.31 -2.25
C GLY A 312 -7.44 12.62 -2.98
N ALA A 313 -7.64 11.38 -3.40
CA ALA A 313 -6.66 10.68 -4.21
C ALA A 313 -6.43 11.37 -5.58
N HIS A 314 -7.50 11.90 -6.19
CA HIS A 314 -7.41 12.68 -7.43
C HIS A 314 -6.73 14.04 -7.24
N ALA A 315 -6.91 14.70 -6.09
CA ALA A 315 -6.22 15.96 -5.78
C ALA A 315 -4.69 15.80 -5.83
N ILE A 316 -4.17 14.67 -5.33
CA ILE A 316 -2.76 14.34 -5.44
C ILE A 316 -2.35 13.96 -6.87
N ASP A 317 -3.20 13.28 -7.65
CA ASP A 317 -2.92 13.04 -9.07
C ASP A 317 -2.69 14.37 -9.81
N GLU A 318 -3.54 15.35 -9.54
CA GLU A 318 -3.45 16.68 -10.14
C GLU A 318 -2.23 17.46 -9.63
N HIS A 319 -1.93 17.39 -8.33
CA HIS A 319 -0.70 17.94 -7.75
C HIS A 319 0.54 17.38 -8.45
N VAL A 320 0.62 16.06 -8.58
CA VAL A 320 1.74 15.38 -9.24
C VAL A 320 1.89 15.81 -10.68
N ARG A 321 0.78 16.02 -11.40
CA ARG A 321 0.76 16.40 -12.81
C ARG A 321 1.21 17.85 -13.03
N THR A 322 0.88 18.75 -12.11
CA THR A 322 0.97 20.21 -12.33
C THR A 322 2.08 20.91 -11.56
N ALA A 323 2.42 20.45 -10.35
CA ALA A 323 3.41 21.13 -9.51
C ALA A 323 4.83 20.93 -10.03
N ASP A 324 5.65 21.97 -9.88
CA ASP A 324 7.10 21.88 -10.09
C ASP A 324 7.71 20.87 -9.11
N PHE A 325 8.74 20.13 -9.53
CA PHE A 325 9.32 19.05 -8.73
C PHE A 325 9.72 19.47 -7.31
N ALA A 326 10.26 20.68 -7.14
CA ALA A 326 10.65 21.20 -5.82
C ALA A 326 9.47 21.45 -4.86
N GLN A 327 8.24 21.54 -5.39
CA GLN A 327 6.98 21.77 -4.67
C GLN A 327 6.04 20.55 -4.75
N ASN A 328 6.52 19.42 -5.27
CA ASN A 328 5.72 18.25 -5.55
C ASN A 328 5.99 17.16 -4.51
N ILE A 329 5.02 16.94 -3.60
CA ILE A 329 5.19 16.08 -2.41
C ILE A 329 5.64 14.65 -2.81
N PRO A 330 4.94 13.94 -3.72
CA PRO A 330 5.36 12.59 -4.10
C PRO A 330 6.71 12.54 -4.82
N VAL A 331 7.02 13.54 -5.65
CA VAL A 331 8.34 13.62 -6.32
C VAL A 331 9.45 13.78 -5.29
N MET A 332 9.31 14.72 -4.35
CA MET A 332 10.32 14.93 -3.31
C MET A 332 10.51 13.68 -2.45
N LEU A 333 9.43 13.03 -1.99
CA LEU A 333 9.54 11.77 -1.23
C LEU A 333 10.21 10.65 -2.05
N GLY A 334 9.94 10.57 -3.35
CA GLY A 334 10.59 9.61 -4.24
C GLY A 334 12.09 9.85 -4.36
N LEU A 335 12.48 11.10 -4.60
CA LEU A 335 13.88 11.50 -4.71
C LEU A 335 14.65 11.31 -3.40
N LEU A 336 14.03 11.58 -2.25
CA LEU A 336 14.61 11.31 -0.94
C LEU A 336 14.81 9.80 -0.70
N GLY A 337 13.88 8.97 -1.16
CA GLY A 337 14.04 7.51 -1.15
C GLY A 337 15.25 7.05 -1.98
N VAL A 338 15.37 7.56 -3.22
CA VAL A 338 16.54 7.29 -4.08
C VAL A 338 17.84 7.77 -3.42
N TRP A 339 17.85 8.99 -2.88
CA TRP A 339 19.01 9.55 -2.17
C TRP A 339 19.48 8.64 -1.04
N ASN A 340 18.57 8.29 -0.14
CA ASN A 340 18.88 7.49 1.04
C ASN A 340 19.29 6.06 0.68
N SER A 341 18.55 5.38 -0.20
CA SER A 341 18.79 3.97 -0.52
C SER A 341 19.98 3.76 -1.44
N THR A 342 20.15 4.61 -2.46
CA THR A 342 21.10 4.37 -3.54
C THR A 342 22.44 5.04 -3.28
N PHE A 343 22.42 6.28 -2.78
CA PHE A 343 23.64 7.07 -2.61
C PHE A 343 24.19 7.00 -1.19
N LEU A 344 23.31 6.95 -0.17
CA LEU A 344 23.72 6.80 1.23
C LEU A 344 23.71 5.34 1.73
N ASP A 345 23.30 4.39 0.89
CA ASP A 345 23.28 2.94 1.17
C ASP A 345 22.45 2.58 2.42
N TYR A 346 21.28 3.19 2.57
CA TYR A 346 20.29 2.85 3.60
C TYR A 346 19.20 1.93 3.00
N PRO A 347 19.28 0.61 3.18
CA PRO A 347 18.44 -0.34 2.44
C PRO A 347 17.03 -0.49 2.99
N CYS A 348 16.71 0.12 4.13
CA CYS A 348 15.43 0.00 4.80
C CYS A 348 14.78 1.36 4.99
N ARG A 349 13.45 1.38 5.02
CA ARG A 349 12.66 2.55 5.42
C ARG A 349 11.60 2.16 6.45
N ALA A 350 11.43 2.98 7.48
CA ALA A 350 10.40 2.80 8.49
C ALA A 350 9.21 3.73 8.24
N LEU A 351 8.01 3.17 8.13
CA LEU A 351 6.74 3.89 8.01
C LEU A 351 6.09 4.00 9.39
N LEU A 352 6.02 5.20 9.94
CA LEU A 352 5.72 5.42 11.35
C LEU A 352 4.51 6.36 11.49
N PRO A 353 3.28 5.87 11.23
CA PRO A 353 2.09 6.68 11.42
C PRO A 353 1.78 6.87 12.90
N TYR A 354 1.79 8.10 13.39
CA TYR A 354 1.31 8.49 14.71
C TYR A 354 -0.22 8.59 14.69
N SER A 355 -0.85 7.47 14.32
CA SER A 355 -2.29 7.26 14.30
C SER A 355 -2.56 5.76 14.30
N GLN A 356 -3.28 5.28 15.33
CA GLN A 356 -3.65 3.88 15.43
C GLN A 356 -4.62 3.44 14.31
N ALA A 357 -5.37 4.36 13.72
CA ALA A 357 -6.25 4.08 12.58
C ALA A 357 -5.45 3.62 11.35
N LEU A 358 -4.16 4.00 11.24
CA LEU A 358 -3.27 3.60 10.16
C LEU A 358 -2.50 2.30 10.42
N LEU A 359 -2.95 1.43 11.35
CA LEU A 359 -2.23 0.19 11.70
C LEU A 359 -1.97 -0.76 10.52
N ARG A 360 -2.77 -0.68 9.45
CA ARG A 360 -2.62 -1.50 8.23
C ARG A 360 -1.95 -0.75 7.08
N PHE A 361 -1.67 0.55 7.23
CA PHE A 361 -1.00 1.34 6.21
C PHE A 361 0.41 0.83 5.88
N PRO A 362 1.30 0.54 6.86
CA PRO A 362 2.62 -0.02 6.55
C PRO A 362 2.54 -1.33 5.76
N ALA A 363 1.58 -2.23 6.08
CA ALA A 363 1.39 -3.49 5.37
C ALA A 363 0.93 -3.29 3.92
N HIS A 364 0.11 -2.26 3.66
CA HIS A 364 -0.25 -1.90 2.29
C HIS A 364 0.95 -1.37 1.50
N ILE A 365 1.70 -0.42 2.07
CA ILE A 365 2.84 0.20 1.39
C ILE A 365 3.98 -0.79 1.17
N GLN A 366 4.19 -1.76 2.07
CA GLN A 366 5.10 -2.89 1.83
C GLN A 366 4.83 -3.53 0.47
N GLN A 367 3.58 -3.81 0.12
CA GLN A 367 3.28 -4.37 -1.18
C GLN A 367 3.46 -3.34 -2.30
N VAL A 368 2.93 -2.12 -2.12
CA VAL A 368 3.01 -1.06 -3.14
C VAL A 368 4.45 -0.84 -3.55
N ASP A 369 5.36 -0.68 -2.61
CA ASP A 369 6.74 -0.30 -2.90
C ASP A 369 7.63 -1.52 -3.21
N MET A 370 7.64 -2.54 -2.34
CA MET A 370 8.57 -3.67 -2.48
C MET A 370 8.25 -4.53 -3.70
N GLU A 371 6.97 -4.75 -4.03
CA GLU A 371 6.59 -5.52 -5.23
C GLU A 371 6.78 -4.69 -6.52
N SER A 372 6.68 -3.36 -6.44
CA SER A 372 6.94 -2.47 -7.58
C SER A 372 8.43 -2.34 -7.88
N ASN A 373 9.22 -1.99 -6.87
CA ASN A 373 10.58 -1.50 -7.03
C ASN A 373 11.65 -2.50 -6.58
N GLY A 374 11.29 -3.63 -5.98
CA GLY A 374 12.20 -4.74 -5.66
C GLY A 374 12.65 -5.49 -6.91
N LYS A 375 13.37 -4.80 -7.80
CA LYS A 375 13.79 -5.28 -9.11
C LYS A 375 15.32 -5.38 -9.17
N ARG A 376 15.81 -6.16 -10.15
CA ARG A 376 17.24 -6.40 -10.38
C ARG A 376 17.71 -6.09 -11.80
N VAL A 377 16.78 -5.70 -12.66
CA VAL A 377 17.02 -5.32 -14.05
C VAL A 377 16.30 -4.00 -14.34
N ALA A 378 16.91 -3.18 -15.17
CA ALA A 378 16.26 -2.03 -15.77
C ALA A 378 15.21 -2.50 -16.79
N MET A 379 14.44 -1.53 -17.28
CA MET A 379 13.32 -1.75 -18.17
C MET A 379 13.74 -2.49 -19.46
N ASP A 380 14.95 -2.25 -19.98
CA ASP A 380 15.52 -2.93 -21.15
C ASP A 380 16.08 -4.35 -20.86
N GLY A 381 16.03 -4.80 -19.60
CA GLY A 381 16.55 -6.10 -19.16
C GLY A 381 18.01 -6.06 -18.68
N THR A 382 18.68 -4.91 -18.71
CA THR A 382 20.05 -4.74 -18.24
C THR A 382 20.12 -4.91 -16.73
N PRO A 383 21.02 -5.76 -16.18
CA PRO A 383 21.21 -5.88 -14.74
C PRO A 383 21.62 -4.55 -14.10
N LEU A 384 20.98 -4.21 -12.98
CA LEU A 384 21.28 -2.98 -12.26
C LEU A 384 22.66 -3.09 -11.57
N PRO A 385 23.51 -2.05 -11.62
CA PRO A 385 24.78 -2.02 -10.89
C PRO A 385 24.64 -1.59 -9.41
N PHE A 386 23.40 -1.40 -8.93
CA PHE A 386 23.05 -1.01 -7.57
C PHE A 386 21.82 -1.79 -7.09
N ALA A 387 21.54 -1.75 -5.79
CA ALA A 387 20.29 -2.28 -5.22
C ALA A 387 19.15 -1.27 -5.43
N SER A 388 17.99 -1.75 -5.87
CA SER A 388 16.77 -0.93 -5.99
C SER A 388 15.66 -1.46 -5.10
N GLY A 389 14.75 -0.58 -4.70
CA GLY A 389 13.68 -0.87 -3.75
C GLY A 389 14.18 -1.01 -2.32
N GLU A 390 13.52 -0.34 -1.39
CA GLU A 390 13.79 -0.45 0.03
C GLU A 390 13.07 -1.65 0.65
N VAL A 391 13.59 -2.13 1.78
CA VAL A 391 12.81 -2.96 2.70
C VAL A 391 11.95 -2.04 3.57
N ASP A 392 10.67 -1.99 3.25
CA ASP A 392 9.68 -1.24 4.01
C ASP A 392 9.15 -2.03 5.22
N PHE A 393 9.10 -1.38 6.37
CA PHE A 393 8.45 -1.93 7.57
C PHE A 393 7.90 -0.79 8.42
N GLY A 394 7.05 -1.10 9.39
CA GLY A 394 6.47 -0.05 10.22
C GLY A 394 5.39 -0.55 11.15
N GLU A 395 5.15 0.23 12.19
CA GLU A 395 4.06 0.08 13.16
C GLU A 395 3.62 1.49 13.59
N PRO A 396 2.36 1.70 13.99
CA PRO A 396 1.93 2.98 14.52
C PRO A 396 2.79 3.49 15.67
N GLY A 397 3.00 4.80 15.72
CA GLY A 397 3.46 5.49 16.93
C GLY A 397 2.34 5.50 17.97
N THR A 398 2.62 5.29 19.25
CA THR A 398 3.93 5.11 19.89
C THR A 398 4.38 3.64 19.98
N ASN A 399 3.59 2.68 19.51
CA ASN A 399 3.85 1.23 19.63
C ASN A 399 5.25 0.86 19.10
N GLY A 400 5.62 1.38 17.92
CA GLY A 400 6.95 1.15 17.33
C GLY A 400 8.11 1.62 18.21
N GLN A 401 7.90 2.67 19.02
CA GLN A 401 8.91 3.19 19.95
C GLN A 401 9.29 2.16 21.01
N HIS A 402 8.32 1.37 21.44
CA HIS A 402 8.48 0.32 22.44
C HIS A 402 8.77 -1.06 21.83
N SER A 403 9.13 -1.11 20.54
CA SER A 403 9.45 -2.35 19.83
C SER A 403 10.84 -2.30 19.20
N PHE A 404 11.05 -1.41 18.22
CA PHE A 404 12.25 -1.43 17.38
C PHE A 404 13.00 -0.10 17.29
N TYR A 405 12.52 0.97 17.94
CA TYR A 405 13.22 2.26 17.90
C TYR A 405 14.60 2.22 18.58
N GLN A 406 14.85 1.29 19.49
CA GLN A 406 16.20 1.03 20.01
C GLN A 406 17.20 0.79 18.87
N LEU A 407 16.82 -0.02 17.87
CA LEU A 407 17.65 -0.27 16.68
C LEU A 407 17.72 0.98 15.81
N ILE A 408 16.62 1.69 15.60
CA ILE A 408 16.59 2.92 14.78
C ILE A 408 17.50 4.00 15.40
N HIS A 409 17.58 4.12 16.72
CA HIS A 409 18.36 5.15 17.43
C HIS A 409 19.84 4.83 17.63
N GLN A 410 20.18 3.57 17.91
CA GLN A 410 21.57 3.20 18.25
C GLN A 410 22.16 2.09 17.37
N GLY A 411 21.33 1.41 16.58
CA GLY A 411 21.75 0.40 15.61
C GLY A 411 21.95 0.99 14.20
N ARG A 412 21.54 0.21 13.19
CA ARG A 412 21.60 0.58 11.77
C ARG A 412 20.84 1.89 11.52
N VAL A 413 21.33 2.72 10.61
CA VAL A 413 20.60 3.91 10.18
C VAL A 413 19.43 3.48 9.30
N ILE A 414 18.23 3.89 9.68
CA ILE A 414 16.99 3.58 8.96
C ILE A 414 16.24 4.90 8.77
N PRO A 415 16.18 5.46 7.54
CA PRO A 415 15.30 6.56 7.21
C PRO A 415 13.85 6.31 7.64
N CYS A 416 13.22 7.32 8.20
CA CYS A 416 11.86 7.21 8.74
C CYS A 416 10.91 8.20 8.08
N ASP A 417 9.73 7.74 7.68
CA ASP A 417 8.59 8.58 7.31
C ASP A 417 7.63 8.62 8.50
N PHE A 418 7.57 9.77 9.18
CA PHE A 418 6.61 10.04 10.25
C PHE A 418 5.34 10.61 9.64
N ILE A 419 4.17 10.06 9.97
CA ILE A 419 2.88 10.55 9.47
C ILE A 419 2.01 10.92 10.67
N GLY A 420 1.56 12.16 10.75
CA GLY A 420 0.77 12.69 11.87
C GLY A 420 -0.45 13.47 11.41
N PHE A 421 -1.37 13.69 12.35
CA PHE A 421 -2.61 14.43 12.10
C PHE A 421 -2.81 15.50 13.18
N CYS A 422 -3.27 16.69 12.80
CA CYS A 422 -3.52 17.76 13.78
C CYS A 422 -4.73 17.46 14.68
N LYS A 423 -5.66 16.59 14.25
CA LYS A 423 -6.85 16.20 15.02
C LYS A 423 -7.01 14.69 15.13
N SER A 424 -7.53 14.25 16.28
CA SER A 424 -7.93 12.86 16.52
C SER A 424 -9.34 12.57 16.00
N GLN A 425 -9.56 11.36 15.50
CA GLN A 425 -10.90 10.82 15.20
C GLN A 425 -11.72 10.53 16.48
N ALA A 426 -11.05 10.36 17.62
CA ALA A 426 -11.65 10.11 18.92
C ALA A 426 -10.92 10.97 19.99
N PRO A 427 -11.21 12.28 20.07
CA PRO A 427 -10.56 13.16 21.03
C PRO A 427 -10.91 12.74 22.47
N LEU A 428 -9.88 12.69 23.33
CA LEU A 428 -10.01 12.41 24.75
C LEU A 428 -9.24 13.49 25.53
N GLU A 429 -9.95 14.15 26.43
CA GLU A 429 -9.45 15.19 27.31
C GLU A 429 -9.91 14.89 28.74
N SER A 430 -9.05 15.19 29.71
CA SER A 430 -9.34 15.06 31.14
C SER A 430 -8.85 16.30 31.85
N GLU A 431 -9.65 16.84 32.78
CA GLU A 431 -9.27 17.98 33.62
C GLU A 431 -8.08 17.66 34.56
N THR A 432 -7.80 16.37 34.78
CA THR A 432 -6.70 15.92 35.65
C THR A 432 -5.37 15.73 34.91
N GLU A 433 -5.39 15.69 33.58
CA GLU A 433 -4.20 15.47 32.75
C GLU A 433 -3.63 16.79 32.25
N ALA A 434 -2.31 16.85 32.06
CA ALA A 434 -1.63 18.07 31.65
C ALA A 434 -1.92 18.46 30.18
N VAL A 435 -2.17 17.46 29.34
CA VAL A 435 -2.44 17.60 27.90
C VAL A 435 -3.49 16.57 27.47
N SER A 436 -4.11 16.77 26.31
CA SER A 436 -5.01 15.77 25.73
C SER A 436 -4.25 14.48 25.37
N ASN A 437 -4.95 13.35 25.25
CA ASN A 437 -4.33 12.11 24.78
C ASN A 437 -3.72 12.25 23.37
N HIS A 438 -4.30 13.11 22.52
CA HIS A 438 -3.78 13.36 21.17
C HIS A 438 -2.51 14.20 21.22
N ASP A 439 -2.45 15.22 22.09
CA ASP A 439 -1.22 15.99 22.29
C ASP A 439 -0.10 15.14 22.91
N GLU A 440 -0.42 14.21 23.81
CA GLU A 440 0.56 13.25 24.35
C GLU A 440 1.14 12.38 23.22
N LEU A 441 0.29 11.88 22.32
CA LEU A 441 0.73 11.16 21.11
C LEU A 441 1.62 12.05 20.22
N MET A 442 1.17 13.28 19.94
CA MET A 442 1.86 14.18 19.02
C MET A 442 3.15 14.77 19.62
N SER A 443 3.28 14.86 20.95
CA SER A 443 4.54 15.21 21.61
C SER A 443 5.68 14.30 21.15
N ASN A 444 5.37 13.01 20.97
CA ASN A 444 6.30 12.02 20.48
C ASN A 444 6.54 12.11 18.96
N PHE A 445 5.50 12.44 18.18
CA PHE A 445 5.64 12.71 16.74
C PHE A 445 6.65 13.81 16.46
N PHE A 446 6.67 14.87 17.28
CA PHE A 446 7.64 15.97 17.15
C PHE A 446 9.00 15.62 17.75
N ALA A 447 9.04 14.94 18.90
CA ALA A 447 10.30 14.66 19.60
C ALA A 447 11.18 13.61 18.90
N GLN A 448 10.58 12.58 18.30
CA GLN A 448 11.35 11.45 17.73
C GLN A 448 12.20 11.84 16.51
N PRO A 449 11.70 12.59 15.51
CA PRO A 449 12.52 13.11 14.42
C PRO A 449 13.71 13.95 14.91
N ASP A 450 13.51 14.80 15.93
CA ASP A 450 14.58 15.61 16.51
C ASP A 450 15.63 14.76 17.24
N ALA A 451 15.19 13.76 18.01
CA ALA A 451 16.08 12.83 18.68
C ALA A 451 16.96 12.04 17.68
N LEU A 452 16.36 11.60 16.56
CA LEU A 452 17.08 10.92 15.47
C LEU A 452 18.10 11.84 14.78
N ALA A 453 17.72 13.09 14.53
CA ALA A 453 18.57 14.05 13.85
C ALA A 453 19.73 14.55 14.73
N VAL A 454 19.44 14.96 15.96
CA VAL A 454 20.40 15.64 16.85
C VAL A 454 21.27 14.65 17.63
N GLY A 455 20.66 13.57 18.12
CA GLY A 455 21.30 12.63 19.03
C GLY A 455 21.60 13.23 20.40
N LYS A 456 22.56 12.62 21.09
CA LYS A 456 23.01 13.00 22.43
C LYS A 456 24.51 12.69 22.54
N ASN A 457 25.31 13.75 22.57
CA ASN A 457 26.76 13.67 22.51
C ASN A 457 27.40 13.56 23.92
N GLU A 458 28.73 13.47 23.98
CA GLU A 458 29.46 13.37 25.26
C GLU A 458 29.25 14.59 26.17
N ALA A 459 29.20 15.81 25.63
CA ALA A 459 28.95 17.02 26.41
C ALA A 459 27.54 17.00 27.03
N ASP A 460 26.53 16.51 26.30
CA ASP A 460 25.17 16.34 26.83
C ASP A 460 25.14 15.32 27.98
N LEU A 461 25.91 14.24 27.87
CA LEU A 461 26.02 13.20 28.90
C LEU A 461 26.77 13.71 30.14
N GLU A 462 27.81 14.52 29.94
CA GLU A 462 28.54 15.21 31.01
C GLU A 462 27.65 16.19 31.77
N ALA A 463 26.92 17.05 31.05
CA ALA A 463 26.01 18.02 31.65
C ALA A 463 24.89 17.34 32.47
N GLN A 464 24.50 16.13 32.09
CA GLN A 464 23.50 15.32 32.82
C GLN A 464 24.11 14.44 33.93
N ASN A 465 25.39 14.61 34.24
CA ASN A 465 26.11 13.83 35.25
C ASN A 465 26.01 12.31 35.03
N VAL A 466 26.03 11.87 33.76
CA VAL A 466 26.04 10.44 33.44
C VAL A 466 27.41 9.85 33.81
N PRO A 467 27.44 8.75 34.61
CA PRO A 467 28.68 8.06 34.96
C PRO A 467 29.49 7.67 33.73
N VAL A 468 30.81 7.84 33.78
CA VAL A 468 31.73 7.68 32.64
C VAL A 468 31.57 6.32 31.96
N GLU A 469 31.42 5.27 32.76
CA GLU A 469 31.22 3.89 32.31
C GLU A 469 29.90 3.66 31.56
N LEU A 470 28.88 4.51 31.79
CA LEU A 470 27.59 4.42 31.10
C LEU A 470 27.50 5.32 29.87
N ARG A 471 28.43 6.26 29.68
CA ARG A 471 28.37 7.22 28.56
C ARG A 471 28.36 6.53 27.19
N PRO A 472 29.22 5.54 26.88
CA PRO A 472 29.17 4.85 25.59
C PRO A 472 27.82 4.16 25.31
N HIS A 473 27.13 3.72 26.35
CA HIS A 473 25.81 3.06 26.24
C HIS A 473 24.66 4.06 26.09
N LYS A 474 24.80 5.26 26.64
CA LYS A 474 23.80 6.34 26.59
C LYS A 474 24.09 7.39 25.51
N PHE A 475 25.15 7.19 24.72
CA PHE A 475 25.49 8.01 23.57
C PHE A 475 24.51 7.72 22.42
N PHE A 476 23.99 8.79 21.81
CA PHE A 476 23.15 8.72 20.62
C PHE A 476 23.87 9.47 19.51
N SER A 477 24.29 8.74 18.47
CA SER A 477 25.08 9.32 17.38
C SER A 477 24.36 10.43 16.62
N GLY A 478 23.03 10.49 16.69
CA GLY A 478 22.23 11.37 15.85
C GLY A 478 22.44 11.08 14.37
N ASN A 479 22.24 12.11 13.54
CA ASN A 479 22.47 12.10 12.09
C ASN A 479 21.65 11.03 11.34
N ARG A 480 20.48 10.67 11.86
CA ARG A 480 19.58 9.67 11.27
C ARG A 480 18.44 10.39 10.55
N PRO A 481 18.26 10.18 9.23
CA PRO A 481 17.37 10.99 8.43
C PRO A 481 15.89 10.65 8.68
N SER A 482 15.03 11.66 8.58
CA SER A 482 13.58 11.48 8.61
C SER A 482 12.84 12.52 7.76
N SER A 483 11.63 12.15 7.35
CA SER A 483 10.62 13.03 6.77
C SER A 483 9.38 13.00 7.65
N SER A 484 8.69 14.13 7.78
CA SER A 484 7.44 14.25 8.53
C SER A 484 6.33 14.76 7.61
N LEU A 485 5.25 14.00 7.50
CA LEU A 485 4.00 14.40 6.85
C LEU A 485 2.98 14.72 7.93
N LEU A 486 2.53 15.98 8.00
CA LEU A 486 1.48 16.42 8.92
C LEU A 486 0.24 16.81 8.12
N PHE A 487 -0.87 16.13 8.42
CA PHE A 487 -2.18 16.36 7.80
C PHE A 487 -3.12 17.08 8.77
N PRO A 488 -4.17 17.78 8.29
CA PRO A 488 -5.14 18.43 9.17
C PRO A 488 -5.91 17.44 10.06
N GLU A 489 -6.43 16.35 9.49
CA GLU A 489 -7.17 15.29 10.17
C GLU A 489 -7.20 14.05 9.28
N LEU A 490 -7.54 12.87 9.82
CA LEU A 490 -7.72 11.65 9.02
C LEU A 490 -9.20 11.44 8.73
N ASN A 491 -9.66 11.94 7.59
CA ASN A 491 -10.99 11.68 7.01
C ASN A 491 -10.85 10.94 5.66
N ALA A 492 -11.97 10.63 5.00
CA ALA A 492 -11.96 9.90 3.73
C ALA A 492 -11.11 10.58 2.64
N TYR A 493 -11.24 11.91 2.50
CA TYR A 493 -10.48 12.70 1.54
C TYR A 493 -8.97 12.58 1.79
N THR A 494 -8.52 12.90 2.99
CA THR A 494 -7.09 12.84 3.36
C THR A 494 -6.51 11.42 3.34
N CYS A 495 -7.34 10.40 3.55
CA CYS A 495 -6.94 9.00 3.37
C CYS A 495 -6.66 8.69 1.90
N GLY A 496 -7.46 9.26 0.99
CA GLY A 496 -7.22 9.22 -0.45
C GLY A 496 -5.93 9.94 -0.85
N GLU A 497 -5.68 11.12 -0.28
CA GLU A 497 -4.43 11.85 -0.49
C GLU A 497 -3.21 11.02 -0.07
N LEU A 498 -3.24 10.47 1.16
CA LEU A 498 -2.16 9.65 1.70
C LEU A 498 -1.87 8.43 0.82
N LEU A 499 -2.92 7.75 0.33
CA LEU A 499 -2.77 6.65 -0.63
C LEU A 499 -2.03 7.12 -1.89
N ALA A 500 -2.56 8.14 -2.55
CA ALA A 500 -2.04 8.61 -3.83
C ALA A 500 -0.62 9.17 -3.71
N ILE A 501 -0.28 9.79 -2.57
CA ILE A 501 1.10 10.24 -2.28
C ILE A 501 2.06 9.07 -2.40
N TYR A 502 1.75 7.94 -1.78
CA TYR A 502 2.65 6.78 -1.77
C TYR A 502 2.60 5.98 -3.08
N GLU A 503 1.45 5.92 -3.77
CA GLU A 503 1.38 5.34 -5.11
C GLU A 503 2.32 6.06 -6.09
N HIS A 504 2.29 7.40 -6.12
CA HIS A 504 3.13 8.20 -7.00
C HIS A 504 4.58 8.27 -6.55
N ARG A 505 4.84 8.32 -5.24
CA ARG A 505 6.20 8.24 -4.69
C ARG A 505 6.92 7.01 -5.21
N THR A 506 6.27 5.84 -5.14
CA THR A 506 6.82 4.58 -5.63
C THR A 506 7.06 4.62 -7.14
N ALA A 507 6.13 5.20 -7.91
CA ALA A 507 6.30 5.36 -9.36
C ALA A 507 7.49 6.26 -9.71
N VAL A 508 7.66 7.38 -9.00
CA VAL A 508 8.78 8.33 -9.18
C VAL A 508 10.12 7.62 -8.99
N GLN A 509 10.29 6.84 -7.91
CA GLN A 509 11.55 6.10 -7.71
C GLN A 509 11.84 5.11 -8.85
N GLY A 510 10.83 4.34 -9.25
CA GLY A 510 10.95 3.42 -10.37
C GLY A 510 11.35 4.13 -11.67
N PHE A 511 10.77 5.30 -11.92
CA PHE A 511 11.10 6.13 -13.08
C PHE A 511 12.52 6.67 -13.02
N VAL A 512 13.01 7.09 -11.85
CA VAL A 512 14.38 7.53 -11.65
C VAL A 512 15.36 6.38 -11.90
N TRP A 513 15.13 5.21 -11.29
CA TRP A 513 15.97 4.02 -11.47
C TRP A 513 15.88 3.39 -12.87
N GLY A 514 14.85 3.73 -13.65
CA GLY A 514 14.61 3.14 -14.98
C GLY A 514 14.06 1.71 -14.92
N LEU A 515 13.21 1.42 -13.94
CA LEU A 515 12.59 0.10 -13.71
C LEU A 515 11.19 0.01 -14.33
N CYS A 516 10.71 -1.21 -14.52
CA CYS A 516 9.29 -1.47 -14.67
C CYS A 516 8.64 -1.66 -13.29
N SER A 517 8.06 -0.61 -12.71
CA SER A 517 7.41 -0.68 -11.38
C SER A 517 6.09 -1.45 -11.37
N PHE A 518 5.61 -1.90 -12.53
CA PHE A 518 4.21 -2.32 -12.70
C PHE A 518 4.05 -3.81 -13.06
N ASP A 519 5.17 -4.52 -13.26
CA ASP A 519 5.20 -5.98 -13.34
C ASP A 519 5.57 -6.62 -11.98
N GLN A 520 5.53 -7.96 -11.93
CA GLN A 520 5.90 -8.74 -10.74
C GLN A 520 6.37 -10.16 -11.08
N TRP A 521 7.23 -10.34 -12.08
CA TRP A 521 7.67 -11.68 -12.54
C TRP A 521 8.27 -12.57 -11.45
N GLY A 522 8.83 -11.96 -10.38
CA GLY A 522 9.44 -12.67 -9.26
C GLY A 522 8.52 -13.60 -8.48
N VAL A 523 7.20 -13.46 -8.59
CA VAL A 523 6.24 -14.27 -7.81
C VAL A 523 5.89 -15.61 -8.48
N GLU A 524 6.24 -15.80 -9.77
CA GLU A 524 5.75 -16.94 -10.55
C GLU A 524 6.43 -18.27 -10.20
N LEU A 525 7.73 -18.26 -9.88
CA LEU A 525 8.49 -19.48 -9.58
C LEU A 525 7.89 -20.24 -8.38
N GLY A 526 7.53 -19.51 -7.32
CA GLY A 526 6.89 -20.09 -6.13
C GLY A 526 5.57 -20.78 -6.44
N LYS A 527 4.73 -20.17 -7.30
CA LYS A 527 3.42 -20.72 -7.73
C LYS A 527 3.58 -22.02 -8.52
N VAL A 528 4.56 -22.08 -9.43
CA VAL A 528 4.86 -23.29 -10.21
C VAL A 528 5.31 -24.43 -9.29
N LEU A 529 6.25 -24.15 -8.38
CA LEU A 529 6.74 -25.15 -7.44
C LEU A 529 5.65 -25.63 -6.47
N ALA A 530 4.83 -24.72 -5.93
CA ALA A 530 3.69 -25.06 -5.07
C ALA A 530 2.66 -25.95 -5.79
N THR A 531 2.44 -25.73 -7.08
CA THR A 531 1.56 -26.59 -7.90
C THR A 531 2.11 -28.02 -7.99
N SER A 532 3.42 -28.19 -8.14
CA SER A 532 4.06 -29.51 -8.12
C SER A 532 3.90 -30.20 -6.77
N VAL A 533 4.17 -29.48 -5.67
CA VAL A 533 3.99 -30.00 -4.31
C VAL A 533 2.53 -30.37 -4.05
N ARG A 534 1.57 -29.57 -4.51
CA ARG A 534 0.13 -29.86 -4.39
C ARG A 534 -0.25 -31.16 -5.12
N LYS A 535 0.28 -31.39 -6.33
CA LYS A 535 0.07 -32.65 -7.06
C LYS A 535 0.65 -33.84 -6.29
N GLN A 536 1.87 -33.72 -5.75
CA GLN A 536 2.48 -34.75 -4.91
C GLN A 536 1.63 -35.03 -3.67
N LEU A 537 1.19 -33.99 -2.95
CA LEU A 537 0.34 -34.15 -1.76
C LEU A 537 -0.98 -34.85 -2.09
N HIS A 538 -1.60 -34.51 -3.23
CA HIS A 538 -2.79 -35.21 -3.70
C HIS A 538 -2.51 -36.69 -3.98
N GLY A 539 -1.50 -36.99 -4.80
CA GLY A 539 -1.13 -38.37 -5.14
C GLY A 539 -0.76 -39.19 -3.90
N SER A 540 0.02 -38.63 -2.97
CA SER A 540 0.35 -39.34 -1.72
C SER A 540 -0.86 -39.57 -0.82
N ARG A 541 -1.83 -38.64 -0.77
CA ARG A 541 -3.00 -38.75 0.11
C ARG A 541 -4.16 -39.56 -0.48
N LYS A 542 -4.30 -39.60 -1.81
CA LYS A 542 -5.45 -40.20 -2.50
C LYS A 542 -5.09 -41.42 -3.33
N GLU A 543 -3.83 -41.54 -3.75
CA GLU A 543 -3.36 -42.56 -4.70
C GLU A 543 -2.18 -43.37 -4.13
N ASN A 544 -1.80 -43.15 -2.87
CA ASN A 544 -0.62 -43.75 -2.20
C ASN A 544 0.70 -43.55 -2.97
N ALA A 545 0.83 -42.45 -3.73
CA ALA A 545 2.06 -42.16 -4.47
C ALA A 545 3.23 -41.85 -3.52
N GLU A 546 4.40 -42.43 -3.77
CA GLU A 546 5.62 -42.12 -3.04
C GLU A 546 6.11 -40.68 -3.34
N VAL A 547 6.78 -40.07 -2.35
CA VAL A 547 7.40 -38.75 -2.53
C VAL A 547 8.60 -38.87 -3.45
N SER A 548 8.55 -38.20 -4.60
CA SER A 548 9.62 -38.20 -5.61
C SER A 548 9.72 -36.85 -6.34
N GLY A 549 10.83 -36.60 -7.03
CA GLY A 549 11.01 -35.38 -7.85
C GLY A 549 11.38 -34.10 -7.09
N PHE A 550 11.75 -34.19 -5.82
CA PHE A 550 12.19 -33.04 -5.00
C PHE A 550 13.62 -33.20 -4.50
N ASN A 551 14.28 -32.10 -4.14
CA ASN A 551 15.61 -32.15 -3.53
C ASN A 551 15.59 -32.92 -2.18
N PRO A 552 16.76 -33.35 -1.66
CA PRO A 552 16.81 -34.19 -0.46
C PRO A 552 16.12 -33.59 0.77
N SER A 553 16.29 -32.28 1.01
CA SER A 553 15.68 -31.60 2.15
C SER A 553 14.15 -31.57 2.05
N THR A 554 13.61 -31.21 0.89
CA THR A 554 12.16 -31.16 0.64
C THR A 554 11.56 -32.56 0.71
N THR A 555 12.25 -33.56 0.14
CA THR A 555 11.83 -34.95 0.20
C THR A 555 11.71 -35.44 1.65
N ALA A 556 12.73 -35.18 2.49
CA ALA A 556 12.72 -35.58 3.89
C ALA A 556 11.58 -34.89 4.67
N MET A 557 11.38 -33.59 4.47
CA MET A 557 10.33 -32.83 5.14
C MET A 557 8.92 -33.22 4.68
N LEU A 558 8.70 -33.46 3.39
CA LEU A 558 7.41 -33.94 2.88
C LEU A 558 7.07 -35.33 3.42
N LYS A 559 8.04 -36.25 3.47
CA LYS A 559 7.84 -37.57 4.08
C LYS A 559 7.42 -37.45 5.55
N LYS A 560 8.11 -36.59 6.32
CA LYS A 560 7.75 -36.31 7.73
C LYS A 560 6.36 -35.69 7.89
N TYR A 561 6.01 -34.74 7.02
CA TYR A 561 4.69 -34.10 7.03
C TYR A 561 3.56 -35.09 6.72
N LEU A 562 3.76 -35.96 5.73
CA LEU A 562 2.76 -36.97 5.33
C LEU A 562 2.60 -38.06 6.39
N SER A 563 3.70 -38.49 7.04
CA SER A 563 3.66 -39.53 8.09
C SER A 563 2.93 -39.11 9.36
N ALA A 564 2.91 -37.81 9.68
CA ALA A 564 2.27 -37.29 10.90
C ALA A 564 0.74 -37.51 10.95
N TRP A 565 0.13 -37.91 9.84
CA TRP A 565 -1.32 -38.11 9.68
C TRP A 565 -1.68 -39.57 9.35
N CYS A 566 -0.72 -40.50 9.40
CA CYS A 566 -1.00 -41.93 9.37
C CYS A 566 -1.28 -42.39 10.81
N VAL A 567 -2.47 -42.09 11.32
CA VAL A 567 -3.10 -42.77 12.47
C VAL A 567 -4.51 -43.15 12.06
#